data_AF-A0A497QMB8-F1
#
_entry.id   AF-A0A497QMB8-F1
#
_cell.length_a   1.000
_cell.length_b   1.000
_cell.length_c   1.000
_cell.angle_alpha   90.00
_cell.angle_beta   90.00
_cell.angle_gamma   90.00
#
_symmetry.space_group_name_H-M   'P 1'
#
loop_
_entity.id
_entity.type
_entity.pdbx_description
1 polymer ?
#
loop_
_entity_poly.entity_id
_entity_poly.type
_entity_poly.pdbx_seq_one_letter_code
_entity_poly.pdbx_strand_id
1 'polypeptide(L)'
;MQFQWEITADEKITVIIELIFSLVALFTLIEFAFIKKKYPKLTKKGYGLIFSGVIIFAIHILFDLLDTLAMKKVNGENSILYLIFDYLDAIFSFIGLFAIGFGILQVAKYGMDVWEGDE
;
A
#
# COMPACT_ATOMS: atom_id res chain seq x y z
N MET A 1 28.32 -22.61 14.19
CA MET A 1 27.19 -21.68 14.25
C MET A 1 26.41 -21.83 12.96
N GLN A 2 25.29 -22.55 12.99
CA GLN A 2 24.45 -22.74 11.81
C GLN A 2 23.35 -21.67 11.84
N PHE A 3 23.37 -20.75 10.87
CA PHE A 3 22.20 -19.95 10.56
C PHE A 3 21.14 -20.92 10.04
N GLN A 4 20.07 -21.16 10.80
CA GLN A 4 18.91 -21.87 10.30
C GLN A 4 18.16 -20.93 9.36
N TRP A 5 18.27 -21.18 8.06
CA TRP A 5 17.56 -20.50 6.99
C TRP A 5 16.15 -21.07 6.75
N GLU A 6 15.57 -21.75 7.74
CA GLU A 6 14.27 -22.39 7.55
C GLU A 6 13.14 -21.39 7.79
N ILE A 7 12.62 -20.86 6.69
CA ILE A 7 11.31 -20.21 6.66
C ILE A 7 10.28 -21.22 7.17
N THR A 8 9.59 -20.86 8.24
CA THR A 8 8.54 -21.66 8.86
C THR A 8 7.34 -21.83 7.93
N ALA A 9 6.47 -22.80 8.21
CA ALA A 9 5.26 -22.99 7.40
C ALA A 9 4.34 -21.75 7.44
N ASP A 10 4.26 -21.08 8.58
CA ASP A 10 3.46 -19.87 8.75
C ASP A 10 4.02 -18.69 7.94
N GLU A 11 5.34 -18.47 7.97
CA GLU A 11 6.00 -17.43 7.17
C GLU A 11 5.83 -17.67 5.66
N LYS A 12 5.82 -18.93 5.21
CA LYS A 12 5.51 -19.25 3.80
C LYS A 12 4.10 -18.83 3.40
N ILE A 13 3.12 -19.02 4.30
CA ILE A 13 1.74 -18.60 4.06
C ILE A 13 1.67 -17.07 3.99
N THR A 14 2.33 -16.39 4.93
CA THR A 14 2.43 -14.93 4.94
C THR A 14 2.98 -14.38 3.62
N VAL A 15 4.11 -14.91 3.14
CA VAL A 15 4.69 -14.52 1.85
C VAL A 15 3.70 -14.70 0.69
N ILE A 16 2.94 -15.80 0.66
CA ILE A 16 1.94 -16.04 -0.40
C ILE A 16 0.83 -14.99 -0.34
N ILE A 17 0.34 -14.66 0.86
CA ILE A 17 -0.70 -13.65 1.07
C ILE A 17 -0.20 -12.27 0.61
N GLU A 18 1.00 -11.88 1.00
CA GLU A 18 1.65 -10.62 0.62
C GLU A 18 1.83 -10.50 -0.90
N LEU A 19 2.22 -11.60 -1.56
CA LEU A 19 2.33 -11.66 -3.03
C LEU A 19 0.97 -11.50 -3.71
N ILE A 20 -0.10 -12.09 -3.16
CA ILE A 20 -1.47 -11.89 -3.68
C ILE A 20 -1.87 -10.42 -3.53
N PHE A 21 -1.62 -9.80 -2.36
CA PHE A 21 -1.88 -8.37 -2.16
C PHE A 21 -1.08 -7.49 -3.12
N SER A 22 0.17 -7.85 -3.42
CA SER A 22 0.99 -7.16 -4.42
C SER A 22 0.35 -7.17 -5.81
N LEU A 23 -0.20 -8.32 -6.22
CA LEU A 23 -0.90 -8.46 -7.49
C LEU A 23 -2.21 -7.64 -7.52
N VAL A 24 -2.96 -7.63 -6.42
CA VAL A 24 -4.16 -6.80 -6.27
C VAL A 24 -3.80 -5.31 -6.38
N ALA A 25 -2.77 -4.86 -5.67
CA ALA A 25 -2.31 -3.47 -5.73
C ALA A 25 -1.90 -3.06 -7.16
N LEU A 26 -1.17 -3.93 -7.87
CA LEU A 26 -0.80 -3.71 -9.27
C LEU A 26 -2.04 -3.61 -10.17
N PHE A 27 -3.01 -4.51 -9.99
CA PHE A 27 -4.24 -4.50 -10.75
C PHE A 27 -5.04 -3.21 -10.50
N THR A 28 -5.16 -2.77 -9.24
CA THR A 28 -5.79 -1.49 -8.89
C THR A 28 -5.09 -0.32 -9.57
N LEU A 29 -3.74 -0.28 -9.60
CA LEU A 29 -3.02 0.79 -10.31
C LEU A 29 -3.32 0.82 -11.81
N ILE A 30 -3.49 -0.34 -12.45
CA ILE A 30 -3.86 -0.46 -13.86
C ILE A 30 -5.29 0.07 -14.08
N GLU A 31 -6.25 -0.32 -13.25
CA GLU A 31 -7.62 0.21 -13.30
C GLU A 31 -7.63 1.72 -13.12
N PHE A 32 -6.86 2.24 -12.17
CA PHE A 32 -6.75 3.67 -11.94
C PHE A 32 -6.22 4.43 -13.16
N ALA A 33 -5.17 3.90 -13.80
CA ALA A 33 -4.62 4.48 -15.02
C ALA A 33 -5.63 4.43 -16.18
N PHE A 34 -6.38 3.32 -16.30
CA PHE A 34 -7.42 3.17 -17.31
C PHE A 34 -8.58 4.14 -17.12
N ILE A 35 -9.10 4.27 -15.91
CA ILE A 35 -10.20 5.20 -15.58
C ILE A 35 -9.78 6.64 -15.86
N LYS A 36 -8.56 7.05 -15.48
CA LYS A 36 -8.03 8.39 -15.78
C LYS A 36 -7.99 8.66 -17.29
N LYS A 37 -7.60 7.67 -18.09
CA LYS A 37 -7.56 7.77 -19.55
C LYS A 37 -8.95 7.84 -20.17
N LYS A 38 -9.90 7.02 -19.71
CA LYS A 38 -11.24 6.89 -20.31
C LYS A 38 -12.23 7.95 -19.82
N TYR A 39 -12.10 8.38 -18.56
CA TYR A 39 -13.01 9.31 -17.89
C TYR A 39 -12.26 10.49 -17.24
N PRO A 40 -11.51 11.29 -18.01
CA PRO A 40 -10.67 12.36 -17.46
C PRO A 40 -11.48 13.42 -16.69
N LYS A 41 -12.77 13.58 -16.99
CA LYS A 41 -13.69 14.48 -16.27
C LYS A 41 -13.98 14.01 -14.85
N LEU A 42 -14.10 12.70 -14.61
CA LEU A 42 -14.33 12.11 -13.28
C LEU A 42 -13.07 12.13 -12.42
N THR A 43 -11.89 12.22 -13.04
CA THR A 43 -10.59 12.16 -12.37
C THR A 43 -9.94 13.54 -12.19
N LYS A 44 -10.72 14.63 -12.28
CA LYS A 44 -10.21 16.01 -12.24
C LYS A 44 -9.69 16.43 -10.85
N LYS A 45 -10.47 16.21 -9.79
CA LYS A 45 -10.12 16.57 -8.40
C LYS A 45 -9.95 15.31 -7.56
N GLY A 46 -9.04 15.35 -6.56
CA GLY A 46 -8.77 14.25 -5.62
C GLY A 46 -8.10 13.00 -6.20
N TYR A 47 -8.29 12.69 -7.48
CA TYR A 47 -7.81 11.46 -8.10
C TYR A 47 -6.28 11.31 -8.11
N GLY A 48 -5.56 12.43 -8.26
CA GLY A 48 -4.09 12.43 -8.16
C GLY A 48 -3.61 11.99 -6.77
N LEU A 49 -4.28 12.46 -5.71
CA LEU A 49 -4.00 12.08 -4.33
C LEU A 49 -4.33 10.61 -4.06
N ILE A 50 -5.46 10.13 -4.57
CA ILE A 50 -5.81 8.70 -4.47
C ILE A 50 -4.75 7.87 -5.17
N PHE A 51 -4.36 8.22 -6.40
CA PHE A 51 -3.35 7.49 -7.16
C PHE A 51 -1.98 7.46 -6.45
N SER A 52 -1.49 8.62 -5.98
CA SER A 52 -0.26 8.65 -5.19
C SER A 52 -0.40 7.87 -3.89
N GLY A 53 -1.56 7.91 -3.24
CA GLY A 53 -1.83 7.17 -2.01
C GLY A 53 -1.81 5.66 -2.24
N VAL A 54 -2.38 5.17 -3.34
CA VAL A 54 -2.32 3.76 -3.74
C VAL A 54 -0.88 3.33 -4.04
N ILE A 55 -0.07 4.19 -4.67
CA ILE A 55 1.36 3.89 -4.89
C ILE A 55 2.12 3.79 -3.56
N ILE A 56 1.96 4.78 -2.67
CA ILE A 56 2.60 4.78 -1.35
C ILE A 56 2.14 3.58 -0.52
N PHE A 57 0.85 3.27 -0.58
CA PHE A 57 0.31 2.08 0.03
C PHE A 57 0.94 0.83 -0.59
N ALA A 58 0.99 0.66 -1.91
CA ALA A 58 1.61 -0.52 -2.53
C ALA A 58 3.08 -0.75 -2.10
N ILE A 59 3.82 0.31 -1.76
CA ILE A 59 5.19 0.22 -1.23
C ILE A 59 5.21 -0.44 0.16
N HIS A 60 4.18 -0.30 1.01
CA HIS A 60 4.15 -0.96 2.32
C HIS A 60 4.27 -2.48 2.18
N ILE A 61 3.64 -3.07 1.16
CA ILE A 61 3.68 -4.51 0.87
C ILE A 61 5.11 -4.99 0.61
N LEU A 62 5.98 -4.12 0.07
CA LEU A 62 7.40 -4.44 -0.08
C LEU A 62 8.10 -4.49 1.28
N PHE A 63 7.76 -3.60 2.21
CA PHE A 63 8.35 -3.60 3.55
C PHE A 63 7.83 -4.75 4.41
N ASP A 64 6.55 -5.07 4.33
CA ASP A 64 5.92 -6.25 4.95
C ASP A 64 6.62 -7.55 4.48
N LEU A 65 6.78 -7.71 3.15
CA LEU A 65 7.54 -8.84 2.59
C LEU A 65 9.01 -8.85 3.04
N LEU A 66 9.66 -7.69 3.10
CA LEU A 66 11.04 -7.59 3.55
C LEU A 66 11.20 -7.90 5.04
N ASP A 67 10.22 -7.58 5.89
CA ASP A 67 10.23 -7.92 7.30
C ASP A 67 9.97 -9.43 7.51
N THR A 68 9.06 -10.03 6.72
CA THR A 68 8.79 -11.46 6.75
C THR A 68 10.03 -12.26 6.33
N LEU A 69 10.84 -11.71 5.41
CA LEU A 69 12.12 -12.28 4.98
C LEU A 69 13.30 -11.92 5.89
N ALA A 70 13.25 -10.79 6.59
CA ALA A 70 14.29 -10.37 7.53
C ALA A 70 14.14 -11.17 8.82
N MET A 71 15.08 -12.10 9.05
CA MET A 71 15.11 -13.01 10.20
C MET A 71 14.52 -12.37 11.48
N LYS A 72 13.32 -12.82 11.86
CA LYS A 72 12.58 -12.30 13.02
C LYS A 72 13.35 -12.43 14.32
N LYS A 73 14.29 -13.37 14.43
CA LYS A 73 15.15 -13.53 15.62
C LYS A 73 16.60 -13.86 15.26
N VAL A 74 17.53 -13.04 15.72
CA VAL A 74 18.96 -13.36 15.77
C VAL A 74 19.32 -13.47 17.25
N ASN A 75 19.74 -14.64 17.71
CA ASN A 75 20.07 -14.90 19.12
C ASN A 75 18.91 -14.65 20.13
N GLY A 76 17.65 -14.81 19.70
CA GLY A 76 16.48 -14.65 20.57
C GLY A 76 15.93 -13.22 20.64
N GLU A 77 16.60 -12.25 20.02
CA GLU A 77 16.14 -10.85 19.88
C GLU A 77 15.72 -10.57 18.44
N ASN A 78 14.76 -9.65 18.27
CA ASN A 78 14.35 -9.21 16.95
C ASN A 78 15.53 -8.56 16.22
N SER A 79 15.73 -8.92 14.94
CA SER A 79 16.78 -8.28 14.17
C SER A 79 16.46 -6.79 13.98
N ILE A 80 17.49 -5.95 13.99
CA ILE A 80 17.34 -4.50 13.74
C ILE A 80 16.69 -4.28 12.36
N LEU A 81 17.01 -5.13 11.38
CA LEU A 81 16.41 -5.06 10.04
C LEU A 81 14.90 -5.36 10.06
N TYR A 82 14.47 -6.39 10.79
CA TYR A 82 13.05 -6.68 10.98
C TYR A 82 12.31 -5.47 11.56
N LEU A 83 12.84 -4.86 12.63
CA LEU A 83 12.21 -3.70 13.24
C LEU A 83 12.12 -2.51 12.28
N ILE A 84 13.18 -2.24 11.51
CA ILE A 84 13.17 -1.14 10.52
C ILE A 84 12.09 -1.38 9.47
N PHE A 85 11.97 -2.58 8.94
CA PHE A 85 10.97 -2.89 7.92
C PHE A 85 9.54 -2.86 8.47
N ASP A 86 9.31 -3.38 9.67
CA ASP A 86 8.00 -3.31 10.38
C ASP A 86 7.55 -1.84 10.60
N TYR A 87 8.46 -0.95 11.01
CA TYR A 87 8.13 0.47 11.13
C TYR A 87 7.88 1.13 9.76
N LEU A 88 8.65 0.78 8.74
CA LEU A 88 8.45 1.33 7.39
C LEU A 88 7.13 0.85 6.79
N ASP A 89 6.75 -0.41 6.97
CA ASP A 89 5.42 -0.91 6.60
C ASP A 89 4.33 -0.04 7.24
N ALA A 90 4.33 0.08 8.57
CA ALA A 90 3.33 0.83 9.30
C ALA A 90 3.22 2.31 8.84
N ILE A 91 4.36 2.97 8.61
CA ILE A 91 4.39 4.37 8.15
C ILE A 91 3.84 4.51 6.74
N PHE A 92 4.26 3.65 5.80
CA PHE A 92 3.81 3.73 4.40
C PHE A 92 2.35 3.33 4.26
N SER A 93 1.90 2.32 5.00
CA SER A 93 0.50 1.94 5.15
C SER A 93 -0.35 3.13 5.61
N PHE A 94 0.05 3.80 6.70
CA PHE A 94 -0.67 4.94 7.25
C PHE A 94 -0.73 6.13 6.28
N ILE A 95 0.42 6.54 5.71
CA ILE A 95 0.48 7.68 4.78
C ILE A 95 -0.33 7.37 3.51
N GLY A 96 -0.23 6.14 2.99
CA GLY A 96 -0.98 5.70 1.83
C GLY A 96 -2.49 5.76 2.05
N LEU A 97 -2.98 5.16 3.15
CA LEU A 97 -4.40 5.18 3.51
C LEU A 97 -4.92 6.60 3.76
N PHE A 98 -4.12 7.44 4.43
CA PHE A 98 -4.49 8.83 4.68
C PHE A 98 -4.63 9.61 3.37
N ALA A 99 -3.68 9.46 2.44
CA ALA A 99 -3.73 10.11 1.13
C ALA A 99 -4.94 9.63 0.29
N ILE A 100 -5.24 8.33 0.33
CA ILE A 100 -6.44 7.76 -0.31
C ILE A 100 -7.70 8.38 0.28
N GLY A 101 -7.85 8.35 1.61
CA GLY A 101 -9.04 8.90 2.29
C GLY A 101 -9.24 10.38 2.02
N PHE A 102 -8.16 11.17 2.08
CA PHE A 102 -8.20 12.60 1.76
C PHE A 102 -8.53 12.86 0.29
N GLY A 103 -8.01 12.04 -0.63
CA GLY A 103 -8.35 12.10 -2.04
C GLY A 103 -9.82 11.80 -2.31
N ILE A 104 -10.41 10.79 -1.64
CA ILE A 104 -11.84 10.47 -1.72
C ILE A 104 -12.69 11.65 -1.22
N LEU A 105 -12.30 12.28 -0.10
CA LEU A 105 -13.00 13.46 0.41
C LEU A 105 -13.03 14.60 -0.62
N GLN A 106 -11.93 14.84 -1.34
CA GLN A 106 -11.91 15.85 -2.39
C GLN A 106 -12.80 15.51 -3.58
N VAL A 107 -12.86 14.23 -3.98
CA VAL A 107 -13.77 13.77 -5.03
C VAL A 107 -15.23 13.99 -4.58
N ALA A 108 -15.56 13.66 -3.34
CA ALA A 108 -16.90 13.84 -2.80
C ALA A 108 -17.31 15.32 -2.75
N LYS A 109 -16.44 16.20 -2.24
CA LYS A 109 -16.66 17.65 -2.25
C LYS A 109 -16.87 18.19 -3.66
N TYR A 110 -16.03 17.76 -4.60
CA TYR A 110 -16.20 18.15 -6.00
C TYR A 110 -17.56 17.71 -6.57
N GLY A 111 -18.00 16.50 -6.24
CA GLY A 111 -19.32 16.01 -6.65
C GLY A 111 -20.47 16.84 -6.06
N MET A 112 -20.32 17.34 -4.83
CA MET A 112 -21.28 18.24 -4.20
C MET A 112 -21.30 19.61 -4.90
N ASP A 113 -20.14 20.23 -5.12
CA ASP A 113 -20.04 21.55 -5.79
C ASP A 113 -20.72 21.52 -7.17
N VAL A 114 -20.49 20.45 -7.94
CA VAL A 114 -21.11 20.24 -9.26
C VAL A 114 -22.63 20.04 -9.15
N TRP A 115 -23.13 19.40 -8.09
CA TRP A 115 -24.56 19.19 -7.88
C TRP A 115 -25.26 20.50 -7.47
N GLU A 116 -24.62 21.30 -6.62
CA GLU A 116 -25.14 22.57 -6.12
C GLU A 116 -25.13 23.67 -7.20
N GLY A 117 -24.43 23.43 -8.31
CA GLY A 117 -24.35 24.36 -9.44
C GLY A 117 -23.31 25.46 -9.25
N ASP A 118 -22.33 25.22 -8.37
CA ASP A 118 -21.28 26.18 -8.02
C ASP A 118 -20.09 26.18 -9.03
N GLU A 119 -20.17 25.41 -10.12
CA GLU A 119 -19.19 25.37 -11.23
C GLU A 119 -19.79 25.34 -12.64
#